data_AF-A0A1Y3ANH2-F1
#
_entry.id   AF-A0A1Y3ANH2-F1
#
_cell.length_a   1.000
_cell.length_b   1.000
_cell.length_c   1.000
_cell.angle_alpha   90.00
_cell.angle_beta   90.00
_cell.angle_gamma   90.00
#
_symmetry.space_group_name_H-M   'P 1'
#
loop_
_entity.id
_entity.type
_entity.pdbx_description
1 polymer ?
#
loop_
_entity_poly.entity_id
_entity_poly.type
_entity_poly.pdbx_seq_one_letter_code
_entity_poly.pdbx_strand_id
1 'polypeptide(L)'
;GAGGKGTWGKICEVYSDGDGDYLDPNDPNYDSDNMENCKIEAIIPVLEEDQIEQYVKPIVTEYYEHGNTEEVIDSLQEFNFGDQLYMIVVIAISVAMERKNANREMTSVLISDLYGHVFHQADIEHAFDVLLEMLPDLMLDTPNADELLGNFIARAVADDCIPPIYVKRNKEKYTEKPHKFSIEVANDLLTSKHGLINVDRIWGFTGGMRPVKYLVKQMHSILEEYLVSNLETDAGSNLNELEVPHFHHEFVYEAIVKAIEDSKETTIDKICALLKYLFDS
;
A
#
# COMPACT_ATOMS: atom_id res chain seq x y z
N GLY A 1 -9.28 -38.45 -72.23
CA GLY A 1 -10.16 -37.66 -71.35
C GLY A 1 -9.55 -37.59 -69.96
N ALA A 2 -9.69 -36.41 -69.32
CA ALA A 2 -9.50 -36.06 -67.89
C ALA A 2 -8.08 -36.20 -67.28
N GLY A 3 -7.47 -35.25 -66.56
CA GLY A 3 -7.89 -33.92 -66.07
C GLY A 3 -7.77 -33.77 -64.53
N GLY A 4 -6.87 -32.89 -64.05
CA GLY A 4 -6.82 -32.33 -62.68
C GLY A 4 -5.57 -32.71 -61.86
N LYS A 5 -4.89 -31.87 -61.05
CA LYS A 5 -5.04 -30.47 -60.61
C LYS A 5 -3.62 -29.95 -60.26
N GLY A 6 -3.27 -28.72 -60.64
CA GLY A 6 -1.99 -28.09 -60.25
C GLY A 6 -1.50 -27.08 -61.29
N THR A 7 -2.34 -26.14 -61.67
CA THR A 7 -1.90 -24.98 -62.47
C THR A 7 -1.15 -24.03 -61.56
N TRP A 8 0.18 -23.98 -61.70
CA TRP A 8 0.93 -22.75 -61.43
C TRP A 8 0.31 -21.65 -62.29
N GLY A 9 0.10 -20.47 -61.71
CA GLY A 9 -0.63 -19.35 -62.32
C GLY A 9 -0.15 -18.98 -63.73
N LYS A 10 -0.94 -18.14 -64.41
CA LYS A 10 -0.67 -17.70 -65.78
C LYS A 10 0.73 -17.09 -65.90
N ILE A 11 1.44 -17.42 -66.97
CA ILE A 11 2.62 -16.67 -67.42
C ILE A 11 2.19 -15.20 -67.62
N CYS A 12 2.85 -14.29 -66.89
CA CYS A 12 2.62 -12.84 -66.85
C CYS A 12 1.44 -12.33 -66.01
N GLU A 13 1.18 -12.91 -64.82
CA GLU A 13 0.58 -12.13 -63.73
C GLU A 13 1.69 -11.37 -63.00
N VAL A 14 1.79 -10.08 -63.26
CA VAL A 14 2.53 -9.15 -62.39
C VAL A 14 1.72 -9.06 -61.11
N TYR A 15 2.24 -9.61 -60.02
CA TYR A 15 1.69 -9.35 -58.70
C TYR A 15 1.70 -7.84 -58.51
N SER A 16 0.53 -7.25 -58.27
CA SER A 16 0.43 -5.84 -57.91
C SER A 16 1.23 -5.63 -56.62
N ASP A 17 2.28 -4.81 -56.71
CA ASP A 17 3.12 -4.34 -55.60
C ASP A 17 2.23 -3.80 -54.47
N GLY A 18 1.97 -4.66 -53.52
CA GLY A 18 1.07 -4.40 -52.41
C GLY A 18 1.26 -5.51 -51.41
N ASP A 19 2.48 -5.59 -50.87
CA ASP A 19 2.77 -5.94 -49.48
C ASP A 19 4.30 -6.08 -49.29
N GLY A 20 4.91 -5.00 -48.81
CA GLY A 20 6.28 -4.96 -48.26
C GLY A 20 7.37 -4.55 -49.25
N ASP A 21 7.73 -3.26 -49.25
CA ASP A 21 8.96 -2.73 -49.85
C ASP A 21 10.20 -3.31 -49.12
N TYR A 22 10.53 -4.57 -49.38
CA TYR A 22 11.82 -5.15 -48.99
C TYR A 22 12.80 -4.91 -50.12
N LEU A 23 13.43 -3.74 -50.12
CA LEU A 23 14.51 -3.39 -51.05
C LEU A 23 15.74 -4.28 -50.78
N ASP A 24 16.18 -5.07 -51.76
CA ASP A 24 17.39 -5.89 -51.68
C ASP A 24 18.63 -4.97 -51.59
N PRO A 25 19.47 -5.08 -50.55
CA PRO A 25 20.70 -4.28 -50.42
C PRO A 25 21.71 -4.48 -51.57
N ASN A 26 21.56 -5.53 -52.38
CA ASN A 26 22.38 -5.75 -53.57
C ASN A 26 21.75 -5.20 -54.87
N ASP A 27 20.60 -4.53 -54.80
CA ASP A 27 19.98 -3.90 -55.97
C ASP A 27 20.83 -2.70 -56.45
N PRO A 28 21.20 -2.63 -57.74
CA PRO A 28 21.94 -1.49 -58.30
C PRO A 28 21.25 -0.12 -58.14
N ASN A 29 19.94 -0.11 -57.89
CA ASN A 29 19.13 1.08 -57.63
C ASN A 29 18.78 1.24 -56.14
N TYR A 30 19.45 0.48 -55.25
CA TYR A 30 19.32 0.61 -53.80
C TYR A 30 19.91 1.95 -53.33
N ASP A 31 19.04 2.83 -52.84
CA ASP A 31 19.43 4.11 -52.24
C ASP A 31 19.28 4.02 -50.72
N SER A 32 20.41 3.85 -50.03
CA SER A 32 20.43 3.79 -48.56
C SER A 32 19.98 5.09 -47.89
N ASP A 33 19.97 6.20 -48.63
CA ASP A 33 19.60 7.52 -48.09
C ASP A 33 18.08 7.74 -48.05
N ASN A 34 17.29 6.88 -48.71
CA ASN A 34 15.82 6.90 -48.73
C ASN A 34 15.18 5.92 -47.73
N MET A 35 15.96 5.26 -46.88
CA MET A 35 15.40 4.43 -45.82
C MET A 35 14.71 5.34 -44.79
N GLU A 36 13.37 5.27 -44.71
CA GLU A 36 12.67 5.84 -43.56
C GLU A 36 13.29 5.24 -42.30
N ASN A 37 13.74 6.10 -41.37
CA ASN A 37 14.23 5.65 -40.07
C ASN A 37 13.11 4.88 -39.36
N CYS A 38 13.09 3.55 -39.48
CA CYS A 38 12.20 2.69 -38.73
C CYS A 38 12.56 2.83 -37.25
N LYS A 39 11.81 3.69 -36.56
CA LYS A 39 11.91 3.86 -35.11
C LYS A 39 11.28 2.63 -34.48
N ILE A 40 12.10 1.67 -34.06
CA ILE A 40 11.63 0.48 -33.34
C ILE A 40 11.21 0.95 -31.95
N GLU A 41 9.92 1.16 -31.74
CA GLU A 41 9.36 1.40 -30.41
C GLU A 41 9.20 0.04 -29.72
N ALA A 42 9.91 -0.15 -28.61
CA ALA A 42 9.78 -1.36 -27.80
C ALA A 42 8.40 -1.35 -27.13
N ILE A 43 7.52 -2.27 -27.53
CA ILE A 43 6.21 -2.46 -26.91
C ILE A 43 6.43 -3.30 -25.65
N ILE A 44 6.25 -2.69 -24.47
CA ILE A 44 6.24 -3.42 -23.20
C ILE A 44 4.89 -4.13 -23.11
N PRO A 45 4.86 -5.48 -23.02
CA PRO A 45 3.60 -6.22 -22.93
C PRO A 45 2.87 -5.88 -21.63
N VAL A 46 1.53 -5.88 -21.70
CA VAL A 46 0.69 -5.74 -20.51
C VAL A 46 0.91 -6.97 -19.62
N LEU A 47 1.08 -6.74 -18.32
CA LEU A 47 1.23 -7.82 -17.34
C LEU A 47 -0.08 -8.57 -17.12
N GLU A 48 0.02 -9.88 -16.91
CA GLU A 48 -1.09 -10.69 -16.42
C GLU A 48 -1.24 -10.54 -14.90
N GLU A 49 -2.43 -10.83 -14.36
CA GLU A 49 -2.76 -10.64 -12.93
C GLU A 49 -1.75 -11.32 -11.97
N ASP A 50 -1.39 -12.58 -12.26
CA ASP A 50 -0.40 -13.33 -11.46
C ASP A 50 0.98 -12.67 -11.46
N GLN A 51 1.36 -12.02 -12.57
CA GLN A 51 2.64 -11.34 -12.70
C GLN A 51 2.62 -10.01 -11.95
N ILE A 52 1.50 -9.29 -11.97
CA ILE A 52 1.33 -8.05 -11.21
C ILE A 52 1.56 -8.32 -9.72
N GLU A 53 0.95 -9.37 -9.16
CA GLU A 53 1.19 -9.71 -7.75
C GLU A 53 2.67 -10.01 -7.49
N GLN A 54 3.31 -10.78 -8.37
CA GLN A 54 4.72 -11.15 -8.22
C GLN A 54 5.67 -9.93 -8.20
N TYR A 55 5.36 -8.87 -8.93
CA TYR A 55 6.20 -7.66 -8.99
C TYR A 55 5.83 -6.62 -7.94
N VAL A 56 4.54 -6.36 -7.73
CA VAL A 56 4.09 -5.30 -6.81
C VAL A 56 4.34 -5.67 -5.35
N LYS A 57 4.13 -6.93 -4.97
CA LYS A 57 4.26 -7.36 -3.56
C LYS A 57 5.68 -7.14 -2.99
N PRO A 58 6.78 -7.46 -3.70
CA PRO A 58 8.13 -7.08 -3.30
C PRO A 58 8.31 -5.57 -3.16
N ILE A 59 7.86 -4.77 -4.13
CA ILE A 59 8.00 -3.30 -4.11
C ILE A 59 7.33 -2.71 -2.87
N VAL A 60 6.08 -3.11 -2.59
CA VAL A 60 5.35 -2.66 -1.40
C VAL A 60 6.03 -3.13 -0.11
N THR A 61 6.59 -4.34 -0.11
CA THR A 61 7.30 -4.88 1.07
C THR A 61 8.60 -4.13 1.33
N GLU A 62 9.35 -3.79 0.30
CA GLU A 62 10.58 -3.00 0.41
C GLU A 62 10.27 -1.59 0.92
N TYR A 63 9.21 -0.96 0.40
CA TYR A 63 8.72 0.32 0.89
C TYR A 63 8.48 0.36 2.40
N TYR A 64 8.06 -0.74 3.03
CA TYR A 64 7.90 -0.78 4.49
C TYR A 64 9.20 -0.60 5.29
N GLU A 65 10.35 -0.88 4.68
CA GLU A 65 11.65 -0.75 5.34
C GLU A 65 12.18 0.69 5.29
N HIS A 66 11.92 1.41 4.19
CA HIS A 66 12.53 2.72 3.93
C HIS A 66 11.54 3.88 3.77
N GLY A 67 10.27 3.61 3.46
CA GLY A 67 9.18 4.58 3.30
C GLY A 67 9.39 5.62 2.20
N ASN A 68 10.13 5.26 1.16
CA ASN A 68 10.41 6.15 0.03
C ASN A 68 9.37 5.94 -1.07
N THR A 69 8.39 6.84 -1.17
CA THR A 69 7.34 6.74 -2.19
C THR A 69 7.86 6.97 -3.61
N GLU A 70 8.84 7.87 -3.80
CA GLU A 70 9.40 8.15 -5.14
C GLU A 70 10.04 6.90 -5.76
N GLU A 71 10.73 6.09 -4.95
CA GLU A 71 11.30 4.82 -5.40
C GLU A 71 10.24 3.79 -5.78
N VAL A 72 9.08 3.79 -5.10
CA VAL A 72 7.93 2.97 -5.48
C VAL A 72 7.37 3.45 -6.83
N ILE A 73 7.24 4.76 -7.03
CA ILE A 73 6.79 5.34 -8.31
C ILE A 73 7.72 4.91 -9.45
N ASP A 74 9.04 5.11 -9.27
CA ASP A 74 10.05 4.76 -10.27
C ASP A 74 9.98 3.26 -10.60
N SER A 75 9.88 2.40 -9.58
CA SER A 75 9.78 0.94 -9.77
C SER A 75 8.50 0.52 -10.51
N LEU A 76 7.37 1.14 -10.20
CA LEU A 76 6.09 0.82 -10.86
C LEU A 76 6.07 1.30 -12.32
N GLN A 77 6.74 2.41 -12.65
CA GLN A 77 6.80 2.94 -14.01
C GLN A 77 7.53 2.03 -15.01
N GLU A 78 8.32 1.06 -14.54
CA GLU A 78 8.98 0.08 -15.40
C GLU A 78 8.00 -0.93 -16.03
N PHE A 79 6.77 -1.02 -15.49
CA PHE A 79 5.77 -2.02 -15.87
C PHE A 79 4.59 -1.41 -16.62
N ASN A 80 4.00 -2.22 -17.50
CA ASN A 80 2.76 -1.87 -18.19
C ASN A 80 1.57 -2.62 -17.55
N PHE A 81 0.79 -1.90 -16.74
CA PHE A 81 -0.40 -2.45 -16.07
C PHE A 81 -1.67 -2.40 -16.92
N GLY A 82 -1.68 -1.71 -18.07
CA GLY A 82 -2.89 -1.49 -18.85
C GLY A 82 -4.04 -0.93 -17.98
N ASP A 83 -5.19 -1.61 -17.99
CA ASP A 83 -6.37 -1.25 -17.20
C ASP A 83 -6.38 -1.86 -15.78
N GLN A 84 -5.27 -2.50 -15.36
CA GLN A 84 -5.17 -3.25 -14.10
C GLN A 84 -4.45 -2.49 -12.96
N LEU A 85 -4.36 -1.15 -13.06
CA LEU A 85 -3.72 -0.31 -12.03
C LEU A 85 -4.35 -0.47 -10.64
N TYR A 86 -5.66 -0.77 -10.57
CA TYR A 86 -6.37 -1.05 -9.31
C TYR A 86 -5.73 -2.20 -8.50
N MET A 87 -5.07 -3.16 -9.17
CA MET A 87 -4.44 -4.29 -8.49
C MET A 87 -3.30 -3.84 -7.57
N ILE A 88 -2.62 -2.74 -7.87
CA ILE A 88 -1.57 -2.19 -7.01
C ILE A 88 -2.15 -1.90 -5.62
N VAL A 89 -3.32 -1.27 -5.57
CA VAL A 89 -4.03 -0.94 -4.32
C VAL A 89 -4.55 -2.20 -3.62
N VAL A 90 -5.12 -3.16 -4.37
CA VAL A 90 -5.57 -4.45 -3.83
C VAL A 90 -4.43 -5.18 -3.14
N ILE A 91 -3.28 -5.30 -3.82
CA ILE A 91 -2.09 -6.00 -3.30
C ILE A 91 -1.53 -5.25 -2.09
N ALA A 92 -1.39 -3.93 -2.17
CA ALA A 92 -0.83 -3.13 -1.08
C ALA A 92 -1.66 -3.27 0.21
N ILE A 93 -3.00 -3.18 0.11
CA ILE A 93 -3.90 -3.32 1.24
C ILE A 93 -3.89 -4.76 1.79
N SER A 94 -3.97 -5.78 0.92
CA SER A 94 -3.93 -7.19 1.36
C SER A 94 -2.65 -7.50 2.12
N VAL A 95 -1.48 -7.07 1.62
CA VAL A 95 -0.20 -7.24 2.31
C VAL A 95 -0.17 -6.50 3.66
N ALA A 96 -0.81 -5.34 3.75
CA ALA A 96 -0.84 -4.55 4.99
C ALA A 96 -1.76 -5.14 6.07
N MET A 97 -2.86 -5.81 5.68
CA MET A 97 -3.80 -6.43 6.60
C MET A 97 -3.12 -7.50 7.46
N GLU A 98 -2.23 -8.30 6.87
CA GLU A 98 -1.46 -9.36 7.54
C GLU A 98 -0.29 -8.83 8.38
N ARG A 99 -0.04 -7.52 8.37
CA ARG A 99 1.09 -6.87 9.04
C ARG A 99 0.65 -5.97 10.20
N LYS A 100 1.60 -5.28 10.81
CA LYS A 100 1.38 -4.40 11.96
C LYS A 100 0.76 -3.07 11.54
N ASN A 101 0.27 -2.31 12.52
CA ASN A 101 -0.34 -1.01 12.29
C ASN A 101 0.60 0.00 11.64
N ALA A 102 1.91 -0.05 11.93
CA ALA A 102 2.89 0.78 11.26
C ALA A 102 2.85 0.60 9.73
N ASN A 103 2.74 -0.65 9.27
CA ASN A 103 2.63 -0.95 7.84
C ASN A 103 1.32 -0.44 7.25
N ARG A 104 0.20 -0.59 7.96
CA ARG A 104 -1.13 -0.12 7.51
C ARG A 104 -1.18 1.40 7.35
N GLU A 105 -0.52 2.13 8.25
CA GLU A 105 -0.29 3.57 8.09
C GLU A 105 0.53 3.86 6.85
N MET A 106 1.68 3.18 6.68
CA MET A 106 2.53 3.40 5.52
C MET A 106 1.81 3.11 4.21
N THR A 107 0.96 2.07 4.15
CA THR A 107 0.11 1.77 2.98
C THR A 107 -0.89 2.87 2.70
N SER A 108 -1.50 3.44 3.74
CA SER A 108 -2.45 4.55 3.58
C SER A 108 -1.76 5.78 2.99
N VAL A 109 -0.57 6.11 3.51
CA VAL A 109 0.30 7.17 2.98
C VAL A 109 0.69 6.88 1.54
N LEU A 110 1.12 5.65 1.25
CA LEU A 110 1.52 5.24 -0.10
C LEU A 110 0.38 5.41 -1.11
N ILE A 111 -0.84 4.97 -0.77
CA ILE A 111 -2.00 5.13 -1.66
C ILE A 111 -2.27 6.60 -1.95
N SER A 112 -2.18 7.46 -0.93
CA SER A 112 -2.36 8.91 -1.07
C SER A 112 -1.28 9.56 -1.93
N ASP A 113 -0.03 9.19 -1.73
CA ASP A 113 1.10 9.73 -2.49
C ASP A 113 1.11 9.25 -3.95
N LEU A 114 0.67 8.02 -4.23
CA LEU A 114 0.57 7.47 -5.58
C LEU A 114 -0.67 8.00 -6.34
N TYR A 115 -1.67 8.53 -5.63
CA TYR A 115 -2.88 9.07 -6.22
C TYR A 115 -2.58 10.31 -7.08
N GLY A 116 -3.02 10.27 -8.34
CA GLY A 116 -2.74 11.31 -9.35
C GLY A 116 -1.36 11.21 -10.01
N HIS A 117 -0.50 10.31 -9.55
CA HIS A 117 0.81 10.02 -10.13
C HIS A 117 0.83 8.69 -10.89
N VAL A 118 0.33 7.62 -10.25
CA VAL A 118 0.32 6.26 -10.80
C VAL A 118 -1.10 5.81 -11.14
N PHE A 119 -2.04 6.03 -10.23
CA PHE A 119 -3.45 5.64 -10.41
C PHE A 119 -4.39 6.77 -9.96
N HIS A 120 -5.65 6.66 -10.35
CA HIS A 120 -6.66 7.69 -10.12
C HIS A 120 -7.83 7.14 -9.30
N GLN A 121 -8.80 8.00 -9.04
CA GLN A 121 -9.94 7.72 -8.18
C GLN A 121 -10.69 6.45 -8.60
N ALA A 122 -10.86 6.26 -9.93
CA ALA A 122 -11.55 5.10 -10.48
C ALA A 122 -10.85 3.78 -10.13
N ASP A 123 -9.50 3.76 -10.14
CA ASP A 123 -8.70 2.59 -9.80
C ASP A 123 -8.83 2.27 -8.30
N ILE A 124 -8.83 3.28 -7.44
CA ILE A 124 -8.98 3.10 -5.99
C ILE A 124 -10.40 2.62 -5.64
N GLU A 125 -11.45 3.21 -6.24
CA GLU A 125 -12.82 2.73 -6.06
C GLU A 125 -12.97 1.28 -6.54
N HIS A 126 -12.38 0.93 -7.68
CA HIS A 126 -12.40 -0.43 -8.21
C HIS A 126 -11.65 -1.41 -7.31
N ALA A 127 -10.48 -1.02 -6.79
CA ALA A 127 -9.72 -1.83 -5.85
C ALA A 127 -10.52 -2.11 -4.58
N PHE A 128 -11.22 -1.12 -4.02
CA PHE A 128 -12.09 -1.33 -2.86
C PHE A 128 -13.28 -2.23 -3.17
N ASP A 129 -13.87 -2.12 -4.36
CA ASP A 129 -14.95 -3.02 -4.80
C ASP A 129 -14.43 -4.49 -4.84
N VAL A 130 -13.24 -4.71 -5.40
CA VAL A 130 -12.58 -6.04 -5.42
C VAL A 130 -12.25 -6.54 -4.02
N LEU A 131 -11.67 -5.70 -3.16
CA LEU A 131 -11.34 -6.05 -1.77
C LEU A 131 -12.59 -6.40 -0.95
N LEU A 132 -13.70 -5.69 -1.18
CA LEU A 132 -14.98 -6.03 -0.55
C LEU A 132 -15.46 -7.40 -1.01
N GLU A 133 -15.38 -7.72 -2.30
CA GLU A 133 -15.76 -9.04 -2.83
C GLU A 133 -14.88 -10.18 -2.27
N MET A 134 -13.58 -9.93 -2.14
CA MET A 134 -12.61 -10.87 -1.55
C MET A 134 -12.66 -10.95 -0.02
N LEU A 135 -13.45 -10.09 0.63
CA LEU A 135 -13.42 -9.93 2.09
C LEU A 135 -13.66 -11.23 2.86
N PRO A 136 -14.60 -12.13 2.48
CA PRO A 136 -14.77 -13.41 3.16
C PRO A 136 -13.51 -14.28 3.15
N ASP A 137 -12.73 -14.24 2.07
CA ASP A 137 -11.49 -15.00 1.93
C ASP A 137 -10.35 -14.34 2.69
N LEU A 138 -10.23 -13.00 2.63
CA LEU A 138 -9.26 -12.24 3.44
C LEU A 138 -9.43 -12.49 4.94
N MET A 139 -10.67 -12.72 5.39
CA MET A 139 -10.97 -13.04 6.79
C MET A 139 -10.47 -14.42 7.24
N LEU A 140 -10.16 -15.33 6.31
CA LEU A 140 -9.58 -16.64 6.66
C LEU A 140 -8.16 -16.47 7.22
N ASP A 141 -7.38 -15.56 6.65
CA ASP A 141 -6.01 -15.28 7.07
C ASP A 141 -5.96 -14.16 8.12
N THR A 142 -6.85 -13.16 8.01
CA THR A 142 -6.92 -12.01 8.91
C THR A 142 -8.33 -11.86 9.49
N PRO A 143 -8.62 -12.42 10.69
CA PRO A 143 -9.98 -12.47 11.24
C PRO A 143 -10.71 -11.13 11.39
N ASN A 144 -9.99 -10.01 11.44
CA ASN A 144 -10.52 -8.65 11.54
C ASN A 144 -10.40 -7.86 10.23
N ALA A 145 -10.23 -8.52 9.07
CA ALA A 145 -10.08 -7.86 7.77
C ALA A 145 -11.25 -6.93 7.42
N ASP A 146 -12.46 -7.22 7.90
CA ASP A 146 -13.65 -6.40 7.70
C ASP A 146 -13.54 -5.02 8.37
N GLU A 147 -13.07 -4.99 9.62
CA GLU A 147 -12.74 -3.75 10.33
C GLU A 147 -11.59 -3.00 9.65
N LEU A 148 -10.50 -3.70 9.32
CA LEU A 148 -9.32 -3.10 8.70
C LEU A 148 -9.65 -2.47 7.34
N LEU A 149 -10.46 -3.15 6.52
CA LEU A 149 -10.89 -2.62 5.23
C LEU A 149 -11.74 -1.36 5.41
N GLY A 150 -12.60 -1.31 6.43
CA GLY A 150 -13.40 -0.13 6.75
C GLY A 150 -12.52 1.07 7.13
N ASN A 151 -11.45 0.81 7.88
CA ASN A 151 -10.45 1.81 8.24
C ASN A 151 -9.71 2.34 6.99
N PHE A 152 -9.27 1.47 6.08
CA PHE A 152 -8.65 1.88 4.81
C PHE A 152 -9.60 2.72 3.94
N ILE A 153 -10.87 2.33 3.83
CA ILE A 153 -11.87 3.10 3.09
C ILE A 153 -12.06 4.49 3.72
N ALA A 154 -12.19 4.57 5.05
CA ALA A 154 -12.30 5.87 5.73
C ALA A 154 -11.09 6.76 5.46
N ARG A 155 -9.89 6.17 5.47
CA ARG A 155 -8.64 6.90 5.23
C ARG A 155 -8.51 7.41 3.81
N ALA A 156 -8.81 6.58 2.81
CA ALA A 156 -8.83 7.02 1.42
C ALA A 156 -9.86 8.14 1.16
N VAL A 157 -10.98 8.17 1.90
CA VAL A 157 -11.92 9.30 1.85
C VAL A 157 -11.35 10.55 2.53
N ALA A 158 -10.70 10.41 3.68
CA ALA A 158 -10.13 11.56 4.41
C ALA A 158 -8.92 12.18 3.69
N ASP A 159 -8.18 11.36 2.94
CA ASP A 159 -7.04 11.78 2.12
C ASP A 159 -7.47 12.27 0.71
N ASP A 160 -8.77 12.51 0.49
CA ASP A 160 -9.38 12.98 -0.76
C ASP A 160 -9.05 12.10 -2.01
N CYS A 161 -8.69 10.85 -1.80
CA CYS A 161 -8.42 9.87 -2.86
C CYS A 161 -9.70 9.32 -3.49
N ILE A 162 -10.77 9.18 -2.68
CA ILE A 162 -12.11 8.80 -3.12
C ILE A 162 -13.20 9.66 -2.45
N PRO A 163 -14.33 9.91 -3.12
CA PRO A 163 -15.36 10.80 -2.58
C PRO A 163 -16.21 10.11 -1.50
N PRO A 164 -16.73 10.84 -0.49
CA PRO A 164 -17.60 10.29 0.56
C PRO A 164 -18.89 9.62 0.04
N ILE A 165 -19.30 9.91 -1.21
CA ILE A 165 -20.45 9.26 -1.85
C ILE A 165 -20.21 7.76 -2.08
N TYR A 166 -18.95 7.33 -2.22
CA TYR A 166 -18.58 5.92 -2.33
C TYR A 166 -19.12 5.10 -1.14
N VAL A 167 -18.86 5.59 0.08
CA VAL A 167 -19.31 4.96 1.33
C VAL A 167 -20.83 4.95 1.42
N LYS A 168 -21.50 6.06 1.07
CA LYS A 168 -22.97 6.15 1.09
C LYS A 168 -23.63 5.15 0.12
N ARG A 169 -23.12 5.09 -1.12
CA ARG A 169 -23.59 4.14 -2.15
C ARG A 169 -23.43 2.70 -1.69
N ASN A 170 -22.26 2.35 -1.15
CA ASN A 170 -21.99 1.00 -0.72
C ASN A 170 -22.74 0.61 0.57
N LYS A 171 -23.11 1.57 1.41
CA LYS A 171 -23.96 1.33 2.59
C LYS A 171 -25.37 0.88 2.21
N GLU A 172 -25.89 1.38 1.10
CA GLU A 172 -27.18 0.95 0.54
C GLU A 172 -27.07 -0.39 -0.19
N LYS A 173 -25.92 -0.66 -0.83
CA LYS A 173 -25.64 -1.90 -1.58
C LYS A 173 -25.44 -3.12 -0.67
N TYR A 174 -24.62 -3.00 0.37
CA TYR A 174 -24.21 -4.13 1.22
C TYR A 174 -25.02 -4.17 2.52
N THR A 175 -25.91 -5.15 2.64
CA THR A 175 -26.82 -5.30 3.80
C THR A 175 -26.42 -6.40 4.79
N GLU A 176 -25.48 -7.26 4.42
CA GLU A 176 -25.07 -8.44 5.20
C GLU A 176 -23.58 -8.39 5.57
N LYS A 177 -23.23 -9.04 6.68
CA LYS A 177 -21.82 -9.22 7.09
C LYS A 177 -21.09 -10.19 6.14
N PRO A 178 -19.77 -10.05 5.95
CA PRO A 178 -18.88 -9.06 6.58
C PRO A 178 -18.90 -7.67 5.91
N HIS A 179 -19.24 -7.57 4.63
CA HIS A 179 -19.23 -6.34 3.83
C HIS A 179 -19.91 -5.14 4.50
N LYS A 180 -21.14 -5.33 5.01
CA LYS A 180 -21.89 -4.27 5.70
C LYS A 180 -21.10 -3.69 6.87
N PHE A 181 -20.45 -4.54 7.66
CA PHE A 181 -19.71 -4.10 8.84
C PHE A 181 -18.52 -3.22 8.43
N SER A 182 -17.79 -3.60 7.39
CA SER A 182 -16.69 -2.79 6.84
C SER A 182 -17.14 -1.38 6.42
N ILE A 183 -18.27 -1.29 5.70
CA ILE A 183 -18.83 -0.01 5.29
C ILE A 183 -19.39 0.81 6.46
N GLU A 184 -19.98 0.16 7.46
CA GLU A 184 -20.44 0.82 8.69
C GLU A 184 -19.28 1.41 9.48
N VAL A 185 -18.16 0.69 9.63
CA VAL A 185 -16.92 1.19 10.24
C VAL A 185 -16.46 2.46 9.52
N ALA A 186 -16.36 2.43 8.19
CA ALA A 186 -15.94 3.59 7.41
C ALA A 186 -16.88 4.79 7.60
N ASN A 187 -18.20 4.55 7.52
CA ASN A 187 -19.21 5.58 7.70
C ASN A 187 -19.15 6.22 9.10
N ASP A 188 -18.99 5.42 10.14
CA ASP A 188 -19.03 5.89 11.52
C ASP A 188 -17.78 6.71 11.87
N LEU A 189 -16.62 6.30 11.35
CA LEU A 189 -15.39 7.09 11.43
C LEU A 189 -15.56 8.46 10.77
N LEU A 190 -16.11 8.50 9.55
CA LEU A 190 -16.27 9.73 8.79
C LEU A 190 -17.34 10.68 9.35
N THR A 191 -18.36 10.16 10.03
CA THR A 191 -19.50 10.96 10.54
C THR A 191 -19.37 11.37 12.01
N SER A 192 -18.38 10.86 12.74
CA SER A 192 -18.11 11.22 14.13
C SER A 192 -17.78 12.71 14.29
N LYS A 193 -18.05 13.29 15.48
CA LYS A 193 -17.87 14.73 15.78
C LYS A 193 -16.44 15.27 15.57
N HIS A 194 -15.47 14.37 15.48
CA HIS A 194 -14.06 14.66 15.15
C HIS A 194 -13.54 13.72 14.05
N GLY A 195 -14.42 13.22 13.18
CA GLY A 195 -14.15 12.13 12.25
C GLY A 195 -12.85 12.29 11.46
N LEU A 196 -12.69 13.40 10.74
CA LEU A 196 -11.48 13.64 9.93
C LEU A 196 -10.18 13.67 10.77
N ILE A 197 -10.19 14.24 11.97
CA ILE A 197 -9.02 14.28 12.86
C ILE A 197 -8.72 12.89 13.44
N ASN A 198 -9.76 12.08 13.64
CA ASN A 198 -9.62 10.72 14.14
C ASN A 198 -9.17 9.76 13.02
N VAL A 199 -9.51 10.04 11.76
CA VAL A 199 -9.12 9.22 10.61
C VAL A 199 -7.60 9.26 10.36
N ASP A 200 -6.95 10.40 10.59
CA ASP A 200 -5.48 10.51 10.57
C ASP A 200 -4.78 9.60 11.59
N ARG A 201 -5.53 9.11 12.60
CA ARG A 201 -5.00 8.33 13.74
C ARG A 201 -5.50 6.90 13.78
N ILE A 202 -6.16 6.40 12.73
CA ILE A 202 -6.84 5.09 12.74
C ILE A 202 -5.89 3.93 13.04
N TRP A 203 -4.65 4.02 12.58
CA TRP A 203 -3.63 3.00 12.78
C TRP A 203 -2.84 3.23 14.08
N GLY A 204 -3.17 4.27 14.82
CA GLY A 204 -2.42 4.70 15.99
C GLY A 204 -1.08 5.31 15.62
N PHE A 205 -0.22 5.40 16.63
CA PHE A 205 1.03 6.15 16.54
C PHE A 205 2.23 5.24 16.75
N THR A 206 2.39 4.30 15.83
CA THR A 206 3.40 3.25 15.89
C THR A 206 4.39 3.39 14.74
N GLY A 207 5.57 2.79 14.90
CA GLY A 207 6.59 2.65 13.87
C GLY A 207 7.66 3.75 13.85
N GLY A 208 8.84 3.40 13.33
CA GLY A 208 10.02 4.27 13.25
C GLY A 208 9.90 5.45 12.28
N MET A 209 8.84 5.48 11.47
CA MET A 209 8.53 6.56 10.53
C MET A 209 8.00 7.82 11.24
N ARG A 210 7.57 7.70 12.50
CA ARG A 210 7.01 8.83 13.25
C ARG A 210 8.11 9.82 13.66
N PRO A 211 7.82 11.14 13.69
CA PRO A 211 8.80 12.12 14.14
C PRO A 211 9.33 11.81 15.54
N VAL A 212 10.65 11.90 15.75
CA VAL A 212 11.31 11.58 17.04
C VAL A 212 10.66 12.30 18.22
N LYS A 213 10.35 13.61 18.06
CA LYS A 213 9.66 14.40 19.10
C LYS A 213 8.32 13.81 19.51
N TYR A 214 7.63 13.18 18.57
CA TYR A 214 6.36 12.53 18.82
C TYR A 214 6.56 11.24 19.62
N LEU A 215 7.53 10.40 19.23
CA LEU A 215 7.86 9.17 19.95
C LEU A 215 8.25 9.45 21.41
N VAL A 216 9.08 10.47 21.64
CA VAL A 216 9.46 10.92 22.99
C VAL A 216 8.22 11.30 23.81
N LYS A 217 7.27 12.04 23.21
CA LYS A 217 6.02 12.41 23.88
C LYS A 217 5.16 11.18 24.26
N GLN A 218 5.14 10.15 23.42
CA GLN A 218 4.44 8.90 23.74
C GLN A 218 5.15 8.16 24.88
N MET A 219 6.48 8.11 24.86
CA MET A 219 7.29 7.52 25.94
C MET A 219 7.03 8.23 27.28
N HIS A 220 6.96 9.57 27.29
CA HIS A 220 6.52 10.33 28.47
C HIS A 220 5.11 9.94 28.91
N SER A 221 4.17 9.79 27.98
CA SER A 221 2.80 9.41 28.32
C SER A 221 2.73 8.03 28.99
N ILE A 222 3.49 7.06 28.47
CA ILE A 222 3.63 5.72 29.06
C ILE A 222 4.22 5.79 30.47
N LEU A 223 5.27 6.59 30.67
CA LEU A 223 5.90 6.78 31.98
C LEU A 223 4.93 7.40 32.99
N GLU A 224 4.21 8.45 32.61
CA GLU A 224 3.22 9.09 33.50
C GLU A 224 2.09 8.13 33.86
N GLU A 225 1.58 7.35 32.90
CA GLU A 225 0.57 6.34 33.15
C GLU A 225 1.07 5.28 34.13
N TYR A 226 2.29 4.76 33.93
CA TYR A 226 2.92 3.81 34.85
C TYR A 226 3.08 4.39 36.26
N LEU A 227 3.52 5.64 36.39
CA LEU A 227 3.71 6.26 37.70
C LEU A 227 2.38 6.37 38.49
N VAL A 228 1.25 6.44 37.78
CA VAL A 228 -0.09 6.41 38.38
C VAL A 228 -0.57 4.97 38.63
N SER A 229 -0.49 4.09 37.63
CA SER A 229 -1.06 2.73 37.67
C SER A 229 -0.23 1.74 38.48
N ASN A 230 1.09 1.90 38.47
CA ASN A 230 2.07 0.96 39.01
C ASN A 230 1.99 -0.45 38.40
N LEU A 231 1.67 -0.53 37.11
CA LEU A 231 1.58 -1.79 36.37
C LEU A 231 2.70 -1.85 35.32
N GLU A 232 3.76 -2.61 35.60
CA GLU A 232 4.91 -2.74 34.70
C GLU A 232 4.54 -3.43 33.39
N THR A 233 3.62 -4.39 33.45
CA THR A 233 3.11 -5.14 32.29
C THR A 233 2.47 -4.24 31.25
N ASP A 234 1.70 -3.25 31.70
CA ASP A 234 0.99 -2.32 30.84
C ASP A 234 1.99 -1.37 30.18
N ALA A 235 2.94 -0.84 30.95
CA ALA A 235 4.01 -0.01 30.44
C ALA A 235 4.87 -0.72 29.39
N GLY A 236 5.24 -1.99 29.65
CA GLY A 236 5.99 -2.81 28.70
C GLY A 236 5.20 -3.13 27.42
N SER A 237 3.91 -3.42 27.56
CA SER A 237 3.03 -3.65 26.41
C SER A 237 2.90 -2.40 25.55
N ASN A 238 2.62 -1.25 26.17
CA ASN A 238 2.50 0.04 25.48
C ASN A 238 3.82 0.45 24.80
N LEU A 239 4.97 0.16 25.42
CA LEU A 239 6.29 0.44 24.82
C LEU A 239 6.51 -0.43 23.57
N ASN A 240 6.16 -1.72 23.64
CA ASN A 240 6.25 -2.62 22.51
C ASN A 240 5.30 -2.23 21.37
N GLU A 241 4.12 -1.71 21.70
CA GLU A 241 3.16 -1.17 20.73
C GLU A 241 3.67 0.06 19.98
N LEU A 242 4.68 0.79 20.48
CA LEU A 242 5.31 1.86 19.70
C LEU A 242 6.10 1.34 18.50
N GLU A 243 6.45 0.05 18.47
CA GLU A 243 7.17 -0.61 17.36
C GLU A 243 8.53 0.04 17.03
N VAL A 244 9.26 0.53 18.04
CA VAL A 244 10.57 1.20 17.88
C VAL A 244 11.66 0.63 18.80
N PRO A 245 12.01 -0.68 18.67
CA PRO A 245 12.92 -1.36 19.59
C PRO A 245 14.31 -0.72 19.69
N HIS A 246 14.83 -0.20 18.58
CA HIS A 246 16.13 0.48 18.56
C HIS A 246 16.12 1.87 19.21
N PHE A 247 14.93 2.42 19.49
CA PHE A 247 14.74 3.69 20.17
C PHE A 247 14.40 3.53 21.67
N HIS A 248 14.36 2.30 22.20
CA HIS A 248 14.09 2.06 23.63
C HIS A 248 15.13 2.68 24.58
N HIS A 249 16.34 2.98 24.10
CA HIS A 249 17.34 3.70 24.88
C HIS A 249 16.85 5.10 25.31
N GLU A 250 16.01 5.75 24.49
CA GLU A 250 15.40 7.03 24.83
C GLU A 250 14.41 6.87 25.99
N PHE A 251 13.60 5.81 26.00
CA PHE A 251 12.68 5.52 27.11
C PHE A 251 13.43 5.36 28.43
N VAL A 252 14.56 4.65 28.41
CA VAL A 252 15.43 4.49 29.59
C VAL A 252 16.00 5.85 30.03
N TYR A 253 16.48 6.66 29.09
CA TYR A 253 16.97 8.00 29.39
C TYR A 253 15.89 8.87 30.05
N GLU A 254 14.70 8.96 29.45
CA GLU A 254 13.58 9.76 29.97
C GLU A 254 13.08 9.26 31.33
N ALA A 255 13.05 7.94 31.55
CA ALA A 255 12.72 7.37 32.85
C ALA A 255 13.73 7.80 33.94
N ILE A 256 15.03 7.76 33.64
CA ILE A 256 16.07 8.17 34.59
C ILE A 256 15.98 9.67 34.87
N VAL A 257 15.79 10.50 33.84
CA VAL A 257 15.59 11.95 33.99
C VAL A 257 14.40 12.23 34.91
N LYS A 258 13.26 11.56 34.69
CA LYS A 258 12.06 11.70 35.52
C LYS A 258 12.30 11.34 36.99
N ALA A 259 13.05 10.26 37.25
CA ALA A 259 13.41 9.86 38.61
C ALA A 259 14.24 10.94 39.33
N ILE A 260 15.19 11.54 38.62
CA ILE A 260 16.06 12.60 39.14
C ILE A 260 15.27 13.88 39.39
N GLU A 261 14.44 14.31 38.44
CA GLU A 261 13.66 15.55 38.54
C GLU A 261 12.65 15.53 39.69
N ASP A 262 11.95 14.41 39.88
CA ASP A 262 10.97 14.30 40.97
C ASP A 262 11.65 14.10 42.33
N SER A 263 12.83 13.45 42.37
CA SER A 263 13.65 13.25 43.58
C SER A 263 12.90 12.62 44.76
N LYS A 264 11.79 11.92 44.51
CA LYS A 264 11.01 11.19 45.52
C LYS A 264 11.43 9.72 45.52
N GLU A 265 11.68 9.16 46.70
CA GLU A 265 12.03 7.74 46.89
C GLU A 265 11.00 6.82 46.23
N THR A 266 9.71 7.13 46.37
CA THR A 266 8.63 6.37 45.72
C THR A 266 8.74 6.34 44.20
N THR A 267 9.12 7.46 43.58
CA THR A 267 9.23 7.56 42.11
C THR A 267 10.46 6.80 41.63
N ILE A 268 11.56 6.88 42.37
CA ILE A 268 12.80 6.15 42.10
C ILE A 268 12.56 4.63 42.20
N ASP A 269 11.88 4.16 43.24
CA ASP A 269 11.58 2.74 43.45
C ASP A 269 10.72 2.18 42.32
N LYS A 270 9.68 2.92 41.92
CA LYS A 270 8.83 2.55 40.78
C LYS A 270 9.65 2.45 39.49
N ILE A 271 10.45 3.47 39.17
CA ILE A 271 11.23 3.47 37.93
C ILE A 271 12.28 2.33 37.95
N CYS A 272 12.92 2.05 39.09
CA CYS A 272 13.79 0.89 39.23
C CYS A 272 13.07 -0.43 38.99
N ALA A 273 11.84 -0.58 39.52
CA ALA A 273 11.02 -1.77 39.33
C ALA A 273 10.64 -1.96 37.85
N LEU A 274 10.21 -0.90 37.17
CA LEU A 274 9.91 -0.91 35.74
C LEU A 274 11.13 -1.29 34.90
N LEU A 275 12.26 -0.63 35.10
CA LEU A 275 13.47 -0.91 34.31
C LEU A 275 14.00 -2.32 34.56
N LYS A 276 13.85 -2.85 35.79
CA LYS A 276 14.17 -4.24 36.08
C LYS A 276 13.23 -5.20 35.34
N TYR A 277 11.92 -4.94 35.38
CA TYR A 277 10.95 -5.73 34.63
C TYR A 277 11.26 -5.75 33.13
N LEU A 278 11.53 -4.59 32.53
CA LEU A 278 11.85 -4.46 31.10
C LEU A 278 13.18 -5.12 30.70
N PHE A 279 14.13 -5.26 31.65
CA PHE A 279 15.38 -5.98 31.42
C PHE A 279 15.18 -7.50 31.49
N ASP A 280 14.31 -7.96 32.39
CA ASP A 280 14.04 -9.38 32.61
C ASP A 280 13.05 -9.98 31.57
N SER A 281 12.25 -9.13 30.90
CA SER A 281 11.25 -9.50 29.88
C SER A 281 11.86 -9.68 28.48
#